data_AF-A0A971A1T7-F1
#
_entry.id   AF-A0A971A1T7-F1
#
_cell.length_a   1.000
_cell.length_b   1.000
_cell.length_c   1.000
_cell.angle_alpha   90.00
_cell.angle_beta   90.00
_cell.angle_gamma   90.00
#
_symmetry.space_group_name_H-M   'P 1'
#
loop_
_entity.id
_entity.type
_entity.pdbx_description
1 polymer ?
#
loop_
_entity_poly.entity_id
_entity_poly.type
_entity_poly.pdbx_seq_one_letter_code
_entity_poly.pdbx_strand_id
1 'polypeptide(L)'
;MGEQRREDEWARTEAQVPDRRSGSHQEAFTLIELLVVIAIIAILMAVLMPTLNRVREQGRRAVCLNHMKTLTLCWIMYADDNDDRIVNGEAYWGPTAEPTAPVPTSGPHAGERYWVGNDCASGYATGEQRPQEMQMGAIRAGALFPYSKAEKVYRCPTGIRGEMRTYSSAYGMNGCFDAPGTYSGNQGVRVGRTVLMVKKRSEIVAPAPAYRLVFLDEGRITPDSYAIHYLVAQWWDPPFVRHADGTNVAFADGHSDYWKYKGKETIDIGKQPNPPHNYTPTTEDGIADVQKMQVATWGRLGY
;
A
#
# COMPACT_ATOMS: atom_id res chain seq x y z
N MET A 1 -87.37 31.26 -25.51
CA MET A 1 -88.08 32.20 -24.63
C MET A 1 -87.74 31.80 -23.20
N GLY A 2 -86.93 32.60 -22.50
CA GLY A 2 -86.61 32.39 -21.08
C GLY A 2 -85.16 32.01 -20.78
N GLU A 3 -84.19 32.81 -21.23
CA GLU A 3 -82.80 32.75 -20.79
C GLU A 3 -82.36 34.21 -20.55
N GLN A 4 -81.56 34.47 -19.51
CA GLN A 4 -81.09 35.80 -19.04
C GLN A 4 -81.99 36.53 -18.03
N ARG A 5 -81.90 36.17 -16.73
CA ARG A 5 -82.20 37.10 -15.62
C ARG A 5 -81.74 36.61 -14.23
N ARG A 6 -80.51 36.10 -14.11
CA ARG A 6 -79.89 35.76 -12.80
C ARG A 6 -78.37 35.98 -12.76
N GLU A 7 -77.86 37.10 -13.29
CA GLU A 7 -76.43 37.40 -13.20
C GLU A 7 -76.07 38.74 -12.54
N ASP A 8 -77.05 39.56 -12.14
CA ASP A 8 -76.78 40.96 -11.77
C ASP A 8 -76.77 41.27 -10.25
N GLU A 9 -76.54 40.28 -9.38
CA GLU A 9 -76.62 40.49 -7.91
C GLU A 9 -75.35 40.11 -7.12
N TRP A 10 -74.18 40.12 -7.78
CA TRP A 10 -72.88 40.06 -7.09
C TRP A 10 -72.06 41.36 -7.20
N ALA A 11 -72.62 42.40 -7.81
CA ALA A 11 -72.03 43.72 -7.86
C ALA A 11 -72.32 44.51 -6.57
N ARG A 12 -71.52 44.30 -5.51
CA ARG A 12 -71.13 45.30 -4.48
C ARG A 12 -70.54 44.64 -3.22
N THR A 13 -69.29 44.20 -3.29
CA THR A 13 -68.35 44.36 -2.17
C THR A 13 -66.92 44.21 -2.67
N GLU A 14 -66.40 45.25 -3.34
CA GLU A 14 -64.95 45.37 -3.51
C GLU A 14 -64.34 45.69 -2.15
N ALA A 15 -63.89 44.65 -1.45
CA ALA A 15 -62.98 44.81 -0.32
C ALA A 15 -61.67 45.37 -0.85
N GLN A 16 -61.33 46.61 -0.48
CA GLN A 16 -60.01 47.20 -0.72
C GLN A 16 -58.94 46.36 -0.01
N VAL A 17 -58.22 45.53 -0.77
CA VAL A 17 -56.98 44.91 -0.32
C VAL A 17 -55.90 46.01 -0.36
N PRO A 18 -55.27 46.37 0.77
CA PRO A 18 -54.19 47.35 0.74
C PRO A 18 -53.00 46.75 -0.04
N ASP A 19 -52.66 47.39 -1.16
CA ASP A 19 -51.49 47.07 -1.98
C ASP A 19 -50.21 47.42 -1.20
N ARG A 20 -49.72 46.47 -0.38
CA ARG A 20 -48.38 46.56 0.20
C ARG A 20 -47.36 46.14 -0.85
N ARG A 21 -47.12 47.01 -1.85
CA ARG A 21 -45.85 47.00 -2.59
C ARG A 21 -44.76 47.49 -1.66
N SER A 22 -44.28 46.62 -0.78
CA SER A 22 -42.93 46.79 -0.25
C SER A 22 -42.00 46.69 -1.46
N GLY A 23 -41.49 47.83 -1.94
CA GLY A 23 -40.43 47.85 -2.92
C GLY A 23 -39.23 47.13 -2.31
N SER A 24 -39.11 45.83 -2.56
CA SER A 24 -37.88 45.11 -2.31
C SER A 24 -36.87 45.71 -3.27
N HIS A 25 -36.00 46.57 -2.76
CA HIS A 25 -34.78 46.96 -3.45
C HIS A 25 -34.04 45.67 -3.78
N GLN A 26 -34.22 45.17 -5.00
CA GLN A 26 -33.35 44.16 -5.55
C GLN A 26 -32.06 44.89 -5.91
N GLU A 27 -31.10 44.82 -4.99
CA GLU A 27 -29.75 45.31 -5.23
C GLU A 27 -29.19 44.56 -6.45
N ALA A 28 -29.00 45.29 -7.54
CA ALA A 28 -28.42 44.75 -8.76
C ALA A 28 -26.92 44.52 -8.53
N PHE A 29 -26.48 43.26 -8.62
CA PHE A 29 -25.09 42.86 -8.43
C PHE A 29 -24.18 43.57 -9.43
N THR A 30 -23.14 44.25 -8.94
CA THR A 30 -22.19 44.94 -9.81
C THR A 30 -21.10 43.98 -10.31
N LEU A 31 -20.53 44.28 -11.49
CA LEU A 31 -19.42 43.52 -12.06
C LEU A 31 -18.20 43.47 -11.10
N ILE A 32 -17.98 44.55 -10.35
CA ILE A 32 -16.85 44.67 -9.41
C ILE A 32 -17.03 43.71 -8.23
N GLU A 33 -18.24 43.60 -7.66
CA GLU A 33 -18.52 42.67 -6.57
C GLU A 33 -18.29 41.23 -6.99
N LEU A 34 -18.75 40.85 -8.19
CA LEU A 34 -18.49 39.51 -8.74
C LEU A 34 -16.98 39.27 -8.93
N LEU A 35 -16.24 40.26 -9.43
CA LEU A 35 -14.80 40.15 -9.67
C LEU A 35 -14.00 39.97 -8.36
N VAL A 36 -14.36 40.69 -7.29
CA VAL A 36 -13.72 40.54 -5.99
C VAL A 36 -13.98 39.15 -5.40
N VAL A 37 -15.21 38.64 -5.53
CA VAL A 37 -15.57 37.30 -5.02
C VAL A 37 -14.77 36.21 -5.71
N ILE A 38 -14.68 36.22 -7.05
CA ILE A 38 -13.87 35.22 -7.76
C ILE A 38 -12.39 35.34 -7.42
N ALA A 39 -11.88 36.55 -7.18
CA ALA A 39 -10.49 36.76 -6.77
C ALA A 39 -10.21 36.16 -5.39
N ILE A 40 -11.11 36.35 -4.43
CA ILE A 40 -11.00 35.74 -3.09
C ILE A 40 -11.07 34.21 -3.19
N ILE A 41 -12.03 33.65 -3.95
CA ILE A 41 -12.14 32.20 -4.16
C ILE A 41 -10.85 31.64 -4.80
N ALA A 42 -10.28 32.33 -5.79
CA ALA A 42 -9.04 31.91 -6.44
C ALA A 42 -7.86 31.86 -5.45
N ILE A 43 -7.70 32.87 -4.59
CA ILE A 43 -6.66 32.91 -3.55
C ILE A 43 -6.85 31.77 -2.55
N LEU A 44 -8.09 31.55 -2.09
CA LEU A 44 -8.41 30.46 -1.16
C LEU A 44 -8.10 29.10 -1.79
N MET A 45 -8.52 28.87 -3.03
CA MET A 45 -8.27 27.61 -3.74
C MET A 45 -6.79 27.35 -3.99
N ALA A 46 -6.00 28.39 -4.26
CA ALA A 46 -4.55 28.29 -4.45
C ALA A 46 -3.83 27.73 -3.20
N VAL A 47 -4.32 28.04 -1.99
CA VAL A 47 -3.74 27.56 -0.73
C VAL A 47 -4.39 26.24 -0.26
N LEU A 48 -5.71 26.09 -0.48
CA LEU A 48 -6.48 24.92 -0.05
C LEU A 48 -6.13 23.67 -0.87
N MET A 49 -5.98 23.78 -2.19
CA MET A 49 -5.72 22.62 -3.05
C MET A 49 -4.43 21.86 -2.71
N PRO A 50 -3.25 22.50 -2.56
CA PRO A 50 -2.02 21.78 -2.19
C PRO A 50 -2.13 21.18 -0.77
N THR A 51 -2.80 21.87 0.15
CA THR A 51 -3.00 21.39 1.52
C THR A 51 -3.91 20.16 1.55
N LEU A 52 -5.05 20.20 0.85
CA LEU A 52 -5.98 19.08 0.75
C LEU A 52 -5.35 17.85 0.11
N ASN A 53 -4.50 18.03 -0.90
CA ASN A 53 -3.77 16.92 -1.51
C ASN A 53 -2.81 16.25 -0.52
N ARG A 54 -2.08 17.03 0.29
CA ARG A 54 -1.22 16.51 1.37
C ARG A 54 -2.02 15.77 2.45
N VAL A 55 -3.15 16.33 2.89
CA VAL A 55 -4.02 15.71 3.90
C VAL A 55 -4.60 14.39 3.40
N ARG A 56 -5.09 14.35 2.15
CA ARG A 56 -5.59 13.12 1.52
C ARG A 56 -4.51 12.04 1.46
N GLU A 57 -3.28 12.43 1.10
CA GLU A 57 -2.16 11.49 1.03
C GLU A 57 -1.79 10.94 2.41
N GLN A 58 -1.74 11.79 3.43
CA GLN A 58 -1.52 11.35 4.82
C GLN A 58 -2.61 10.37 5.29
N GLY A 59 -3.87 10.62 4.95
CA GLY A 59 -4.98 9.72 5.26
C GLY A 59 -4.85 8.36 4.56
N ARG A 60 -4.50 8.34 3.28
CA ARG A 60 -4.25 7.10 2.53
C ARG A 60 -3.07 6.33 3.09
N ARG A 61 -1.98 7.02 3.45
CA ARG A 61 -0.83 6.41 4.11
C ARG A 61 -1.19 5.79 5.45
N ALA A 62 -2.02 6.45 6.26
CA ALA A 62 -2.49 5.91 7.54
C ALA A 62 -3.29 4.61 7.36
N VAL A 63 -4.14 4.54 6.32
CA VAL A 63 -4.86 3.30 5.97
C VAL A 63 -3.88 2.20 5.54
N CYS A 64 -2.88 2.53 4.72
CA CYS A 64 -1.84 1.59 4.29
C CYS A 64 -1.05 1.01 5.49
N LEU A 65 -0.63 1.87 6.43
CA LEU A 65 0.01 1.46 7.68
C LEU A 65 -0.87 0.51 8.49
N ASN A 66 -2.17 0.81 8.61
CA ASN A 66 -3.11 -0.04 9.31
C ASN A 66 -3.32 -1.41 8.63
N HIS A 67 -3.34 -1.44 7.29
CA HIS A 67 -3.40 -2.70 6.54
C HIS A 67 -2.15 -3.56 6.80
N MET A 68 -0.95 -3.01 6.67
CA MET A 68 0.28 -3.77 6.94
C MET A 68 0.35 -4.22 8.40
N LYS A 69 -0.02 -3.38 9.36
CA LYS A 69 -0.13 -3.79 10.77
C LYS A 69 -1.05 -4.99 10.94
N THR A 70 -2.23 -4.96 10.31
CA THR A 70 -3.18 -6.08 10.35
C THR A 70 -2.59 -7.35 9.72
N LEU A 71 -1.89 -7.21 8.60
CA LEU A 71 -1.22 -8.32 7.90
C LEU A 71 -0.09 -8.93 8.76
N THR A 72 0.72 -8.09 9.41
CA THR A 72 1.75 -8.54 10.35
C THR A 72 1.16 -9.24 11.57
N LEU A 73 0.04 -8.76 12.10
CA LEU A 73 -0.67 -9.49 13.16
C LEU A 73 -1.14 -10.87 12.68
N CYS A 74 -1.60 -10.99 11.43
CA CYS A 74 -1.92 -12.29 10.83
C CYS A 74 -0.70 -13.21 10.74
N TRP A 75 0.47 -12.66 10.40
CA TRP A 75 1.73 -13.37 10.39
C TRP A 75 2.15 -13.87 11.78
N ILE A 76 1.94 -13.06 12.83
CA ILE A 76 2.19 -13.47 14.22
C ILE A 76 1.25 -14.61 14.63
N MET A 77 -0.06 -14.45 14.40
CA MET A 77 -1.05 -15.49 14.74
C MET A 77 -0.79 -16.79 13.98
N TYR A 78 -0.38 -16.71 12.72
CA TYR A 78 0.03 -17.90 11.97
C TYR A 78 1.17 -18.63 12.66
N ALA A 79 2.23 -17.91 13.07
CA ALA A 79 3.35 -18.54 13.74
C ALA A 79 2.95 -19.21 15.05
N ASP A 80 2.06 -18.58 15.82
CA ASP A 80 1.54 -19.13 17.08
C ASP A 80 0.77 -20.45 16.85
N ASP A 81 0.02 -20.56 15.75
CA ASP A 81 -0.73 -21.76 15.38
C ASP A 81 0.12 -22.84 14.66
N ASN A 82 1.38 -22.56 14.31
CA ASN A 82 2.24 -23.43 13.49
C ASN A 82 3.60 -23.76 14.13
N ASP A 83 3.63 -24.03 15.44
CA ASP A 83 4.84 -24.36 16.20
C ASP A 83 5.96 -23.30 16.06
N ASP A 84 5.57 -22.02 16.10
CA ASP A 84 6.45 -20.85 15.93
C ASP A 84 7.03 -20.70 14.51
N ARG A 85 6.65 -21.55 13.55
CA ARG A 85 7.09 -21.45 12.15
C ARG A 85 6.33 -20.34 11.42
N ILE A 86 7.06 -19.48 10.73
CA ILE A 86 6.47 -18.42 9.94
C ILE A 86 6.04 -18.95 8.56
N VAL A 87 5.09 -18.28 7.91
CA VAL A 87 4.68 -18.60 6.54
C VAL A 87 5.86 -18.55 5.56
N ASN A 88 5.75 -19.23 4.41
CA ASN A 88 6.64 -18.93 3.29
C ASN A 88 6.32 -17.51 2.78
N GLY A 89 7.35 -16.66 2.76
CA GLY A 89 7.29 -15.25 2.39
C GLY A 89 7.23 -14.99 0.89
N GLU A 90 7.46 -16.00 0.05
CA GLU A 90 7.25 -15.94 -1.40
C GLU A 90 5.75 -15.97 -1.76
N ALA A 91 5.39 -15.58 -2.99
CA ALA A 91 4.20 -16.11 -3.66
C ALA A 91 4.60 -17.20 -4.66
N TYR A 92 3.66 -18.07 -5.00
CA TYR A 92 3.94 -19.10 -5.99
C TYR A 92 3.98 -18.50 -7.39
N TRP A 93 5.04 -18.72 -8.15
CA TRP A 93 5.11 -18.32 -9.57
C TRP A 93 4.54 -19.40 -10.50
N GLY A 94 3.29 -19.23 -10.90
CA GLY A 94 2.63 -20.06 -11.90
C GLY A 94 1.88 -19.21 -12.93
N PRO A 95 2.54 -18.68 -13.98
CA PRO A 95 1.97 -17.66 -14.88
C PRO A 95 0.74 -18.14 -15.66
N THR A 96 0.53 -19.45 -15.77
CA THR A 96 -0.64 -20.08 -16.40
C THR A 96 -1.51 -20.87 -15.40
N ALA A 97 -1.14 -20.88 -14.12
CA ALA A 97 -1.74 -21.75 -13.11
C ALA A 97 -2.97 -21.12 -12.43
N GLU A 98 -3.73 -21.93 -11.72
CA GLU A 98 -4.86 -21.50 -10.89
C GLU A 98 -4.45 -20.48 -9.80
N PRO A 99 -5.38 -19.74 -9.19
CA PRO A 99 -5.08 -18.85 -8.07
C PRO A 99 -4.45 -19.57 -6.86
N THR A 100 -4.69 -20.87 -6.73
CA THR A 100 -4.12 -21.70 -5.66
C THR A 100 -2.65 -22.00 -5.91
N ALA A 101 -1.85 -21.95 -4.83
CA ALA A 101 -0.47 -22.40 -4.85
C ALA A 101 -0.38 -23.85 -4.35
N PRO A 102 0.31 -24.76 -5.05
CA PRO A 102 0.65 -26.06 -4.48
C PRO A 102 1.61 -25.88 -3.29
N VAL A 103 1.57 -26.79 -2.33
CA VAL A 103 2.58 -26.81 -1.26
C VAL A 103 3.88 -27.38 -1.85
N PRO A 104 5.03 -26.70 -1.68
CA PRO A 104 6.30 -27.21 -2.19
C PRO A 104 6.62 -28.58 -1.59
N THR A 105 7.12 -29.50 -2.41
CA THR A 105 7.45 -30.87 -1.99
C THR A 105 8.95 -31.10 -1.81
N SER A 106 9.78 -30.12 -2.18
CA SER A 106 11.23 -30.18 -2.13
C SER A 106 11.84 -28.80 -1.88
N GLY A 107 13.16 -28.76 -1.70
CA GLY A 107 13.90 -27.53 -1.45
C GLY A 107 13.67 -26.95 -0.06
N PRO A 108 14.11 -25.70 0.16
CA PRO A 108 14.01 -25.03 1.46
C PRO A 108 12.58 -24.89 1.96
N HIS A 109 11.59 -24.73 1.09
CA HIS A 109 10.18 -24.54 1.47
C HIS A 109 9.34 -25.82 1.49
N ALA A 110 9.96 -27.00 1.50
CA ALA A 110 9.24 -28.26 1.51
C ALA A 110 8.23 -28.33 2.68
N GLY A 111 6.94 -28.46 2.36
CA GLY A 111 5.83 -28.51 3.33
C GLY A 111 5.31 -27.14 3.79
N GLU A 112 5.88 -26.03 3.32
CA GLU A 112 5.51 -24.68 3.77
C GLU A 112 4.48 -24.04 2.83
N ARG A 113 3.36 -23.58 3.38
CA ARG A 113 2.36 -22.82 2.60
C ARG A 113 2.84 -21.38 2.39
N TYR A 114 2.69 -20.90 1.16
CA TYR A 114 2.89 -19.50 0.79
C TYR A 114 1.90 -18.57 1.53
N TRP A 115 2.38 -17.39 1.94
CA TRP A 115 1.58 -16.41 2.68
C TRP A 115 0.35 -15.92 1.88
N VAL A 116 0.52 -15.87 0.56
CA VAL A 116 -0.51 -15.69 -0.49
C VAL A 116 -0.46 -16.86 -1.46
N GLY A 117 -1.48 -17.04 -2.29
CA GLY A 117 -1.52 -18.09 -3.32
C GLY A 117 -0.56 -17.82 -4.48
N ASN A 118 -1.01 -18.13 -5.69
CA ASN A 118 -0.28 -17.86 -6.92
C ASN A 118 -0.09 -16.35 -7.12
N ASP A 119 0.94 -15.95 -7.84
CA ASP A 119 1.26 -14.55 -8.05
C ASP A 119 0.10 -13.79 -8.71
N CYS A 120 -0.06 -12.54 -8.30
CA CYS A 120 -1.07 -11.61 -8.79
C CYS A 120 -0.63 -10.92 -10.09
N ALA A 121 0.67 -10.90 -10.40
CA ALA A 121 1.21 -10.39 -11.65
C ALA A 121 1.28 -11.49 -12.73
N SER A 122 1.07 -11.11 -13.98
CA SER A 122 1.33 -11.98 -15.15
C SER A 122 2.72 -11.74 -15.75
N GLY A 123 3.36 -10.64 -15.37
CA GLY A 123 4.73 -10.30 -15.75
C GLY A 123 5.30 -9.24 -14.83
N TYR A 124 6.18 -9.63 -13.92
CA TYR A 124 6.80 -8.71 -12.96
C TYR A 124 7.67 -7.64 -13.64
N ALA A 125 8.39 -8.01 -14.70
CA ALA A 125 9.27 -7.09 -15.43
C ALA A 125 8.51 -6.02 -16.23
N THR A 126 7.27 -6.28 -16.61
CA THR A 126 6.42 -5.35 -17.38
C THR A 126 5.39 -4.63 -16.52
N GLY A 127 5.14 -5.12 -15.30
CA GLY A 127 4.12 -4.62 -14.38
C GLY A 127 2.70 -5.09 -14.74
N GLU A 128 2.57 -6.10 -15.60
CA GLU A 128 1.27 -6.63 -16.01
C GLU A 128 0.58 -7.41 -14.88
N GLN A 129 -0.72 -7.19 -14.74
CA GLN A 129 -1.53 -7.75 -13.67
C GLN A 129 -2.51 -8.78 -14.21
N ARG A 130 -2.74 -9.84 -13.46
CA ARG A 130 -3.77 -10.85 -13.78
C ARG A 130 -5.17 -10.26 -13.58
N PRO A 131 -6.23 -10.89 -14.11
CA PRO A 131 -7.60 -10.48 -13.82
C PRO A 131 -7.86 -10.36 -12.31
N GLN A 132 -8.64 -9.36 -11.90
CA GLN A 132 -8.85 -9.04 -10.49
C GLN A 132 -9.39 -10.22 -9.67
N GLU A 133 -10.34 -10.98 -10.21
CA GLU A 133 -10.88 -12.19 -9.57
C GLU A 133 -9.81 -13.25 -9.30
N MET A 134 -8.85 -13.37 -10.20
CA MET A 134 -7.75 -14.33 -10.08
C MET A 134 -6.77 -13.89 -8.98
N GLN A 135 -6.45 -12.60 -8.91
CA GLN A 135 -5.65 -12.04 -7.81
C GLN A 135 -6.35 -12.21 -6.45
N MET A 136 -7.66 -11.91 -6.39
CA MET A 136 -8.45 -12.09 -5.16
C MET A 136 -8.54 -13.56 -4.76
N GLY A 137 -8.69 -14.47 -5.73
CA GLY A 137 -8.62 -15.91 -5.52
C GLY A 137 -7.27 -16.34 -4.91
N ALA A 138 -6.17 -15.76 -5.37
CA ALA A 138 -4.85 -16.07 -4.84
C ALA A 138 -4.67 -15.56 -3.41
N ILE A 139 -5.15 -14.35 -3.13
CA ILE A 139 -5.18 -13.82 -1.76
C ILE A 139 -5.96 -14.77 -0.85
N ARG A 140 -7.17 -15.20 -1.26
CA ARG A 140 -8.02 -16.12 -0.49
C ARG A 140 -7.37 -17.49 -0.24
N ALA A 141 -6.54 -17.96 -1.18
CA ALA A 141 -5.85 -19.25 -1.08
C ALA A 141 -4.63 -19.21 -0.13
N GLY A 142 -4.12 -18.02 0.18
CA GLY A 142 -2.95 -17.78 1.00
C GLY A 142 -3.07 -18.29 2.44
N ALA A 143 -1.93 -18.63 3.04
CA ALA A 143 -1.86 -19.10 4.42
C ALA A 143 -2.29 -18.05 5.45
N LEU A 144 -2.14 -16.74 5.16
CA LEU A 144 -2.53 -15.67 6.08
C LEU A 144 -3.99 -15.23 5.97
N PHE A 145 -4.69 -15.59 4.88
CA PHE A 145 -6.06 -15.13 4.66
C PHE A 145 -7.07 -15.59 5.71
N PRO A 146 -6.99 -16.83 6.26
CA PRO A 146 -7.89 -17.27 7.33
C PRO A 146 -7.91 -16.37 8.57
N TYR A 147 -6.82 -15.64 8.82
CA TYR A 147 -6.66 -14.77 9.99
C TYR A 147 -7.21 -13.35 9.76
N SER A 148 -7.07 -12.81 8.54
CA SER A 148 -7.59 -11.47 8.21
C SER A 148 -9.03 -11.51 7.72
N LYS A 149 -9.39 -12.52 6.91
CA LYS A 149 -10.65 -12.66 6.17
C LYS A 149 -11.05 -11.39 5.40
N ALA A 150 -10.05 -10.60 4.98
CA ALA A 150 -10.26 -9.29 4.39
C ALA A 150 -9.22 -9.00 3.30
N GLU A 151 -9.63 -9.08 2.04
CA GLU A 151 -8.74 -8.86 0.89
C GLU A 151 -8.17 -7.44 0.84
N LYS A 152 -8.92 -6.44 1.33
CA LYS A 152 -8.47 -5.04 1.33
C LYS A 152 -7.17 -4.85 2.12
N VAL A 153 -6.89 -5.73 3.09
CA VAL A 153 -5.67 -5.69 3.93
C VAL A 153 -4.41 -6.00 3.13
N TYR A 154 -4.51 -6.57 1.93
CA TYR A 154 -3.36 -6.96 1.10
C TYR A 154 -2.88 -5.87 0.14
N ARG A 155 -3.57 -4.73 0.09
CA ARG A 155 -3.25 -3.64 -0.84
C ARG A 155 -3.27 -2.26 -0.20
N CYS A 156 -2.43 -1.41 -0.79
CA CYS A 156 -2.40 0.00 -0.52
C CYS A 156 -3.58 0.72 -1.20
N PRO A 157 -4.24 1.70 -0.53
CA PRO A 157 -5.28 2.52 -1.14
C PRO A 157 -4.76 3.46 -2.26
N THR A 158 -3.45 3.67 -2.36
CA THR A 158 -2.79 4.34 -3.51
C THR A 158 -2.20 3.34 -4.51
N GLY A 159 -2.61 2.07 -4.41
CA GLY A 159 -2.34 1.03 -5.41
C GLY A 159 -2.72 1.47 -6.82
N ILE A 160 -2.00 0.98 -7.82
CA ILE A 160 -2.38 1.18 -9.22
C ILE A 160 -3.73 0.50 -9.44
N ARG A 161 -4.59 1.13 -10.24
CA ARG A 161 -5.91 0.57 -10.55
C ARG A 161 -5.73 -0.83 -11.16
N GLY A 162 -6.29 -1.84 -10.49
CA GLY A 162 -6.18 -3.24 -10.88
C GLY A 162 -5.34 -4.08 -9.93
N GLU A 163 -4.52 -3.47 -9.07
CA GLU A 163 -3.76 -4.17 -8.04
C GLU A 163 -4.70 -4.60 -6.88
N MET A 164 -4.73 -5.90 -6.60
CA MET A 164 -5.42 -6.48 -5.46
C MET A 164 -4.47 -6.83 -4.31
N ARG A 165 -3.18 -6.95 -4.61
CA ARG A 165 -2.07 -7.06 -3.65
C ARG A 165 -1.06 -5.97 -4.00
N THR A 166 -0.43 -5.35 -3.01
CA THR A 166 0.72 -4.43 -3.22
C THR A 166 1.82 -4.60 -2.20
N TYR A 167 1.58 -5.43 -1.17
CA TYR A 167 2.56 -5.73 -0.14
C TYR A 167 3.30 -7.01 -0.47
N SER A 168 4.53 -7.09 -0.01
CA SER A 168 5.39 -8.26 -0.15
C SER A 168 6.10 -8.55 1.15
N SER A 169 6.39 -9.84 1.39
CA SER A 169 7.25 -10.24 2.51
C SER A 169 8.66 -9.74 2.28
N ALA A 170 9.38 -9.40 3.33
CA ALA A 170 10.80 -9.14 3.28
C ALA A 170 11.56 -10.41 2.91
N TYR A 171 12.63 -10.27 2.10
CA TYR A 171 13.46 -11.40 1.68
C TYR A 171 13.88 -12.33 2.83
N GLY A 172 14.38 -11.76 3.92
CA GLY A 172 14.87 -12.50 5.08
C GLY A 172 13.79 -13.15 5.95
N MET A 173 12.50 -12.94 5.64
CA MET A 173 11.37 -13.55 6.35
C MET A 173 10.82 -14.72 5.56
N ASN A 174 11.60 -15.81 5.58
CA ASN A 174 11.32 -17.06 4.87
C ASN A 174 10.94 -16.83 3.39
N GLY A 175 11.60 -15.85 2.74
CA GLY A 175 11.49 -15.62 1.30
C GLY A 175 12.44 -16.51 0.52
N CYS A 176 12.77 -16.11 -0.71
CA CYS A 176 13.55 -16.96 -1.61
C CYS A 176 14.98 -17.23 -1.14
N PHE A 177 15.41 -18.48 -1.25
CA PHE A 177 16.72 -18.98 -0.82
C PHE A 177 17.76 -18.87 -1.95
N ASP A 178 17.94 -17.67 -2.50
CA ASP A 178 18.88 -17.39 -3.59
C ASP A 178 19.79 -16.17 -3.31
N ALA A 179 19.59 -15.45 -2.20
CA ALA A 179 20.51 -14.42 -1.72
C ALA A 179 21.86 -15.01 -1.26
N PRO A 180 23.00 -14.68 -1.92
CA PRO A 180 24.28 -15.24 -1.54
C PRO A 180 24.69 -14.91 -0.09
N GLY A 181 25.14 -15.92 0.64
CA GLY A 181 25.65 -15.78 2.01
C GLY A 181 24.60 -15.70 3.11
N THR A 182 23.29 -15.76 2.78
CA THR A 182 22.21 -15.65 3.78
C THR A 182 21.64 -16.99 4.24
N TYR A 183 21.95 -18.09 3.53
CA TYR A 183 21.45 -19.43 3.81
C TYR A 183 22.52 -20.52 3.57
N SER A 184 22.32 -21.69 4.18
CA SER A 184 23.12 -22.90 3.98
C SER A 184 22.18 -24.10 4.00
N GLY A 185 22.07 -24.80 2.86
CA GLY A 185 21.02 -25.81 2.67
C GLY A 185 19.63 -25.19 2.86
N ASN A 186 18.85 -25.74 3.78
CA ASN A 186 17.47 -25.29 4.06
C ASN A 186 17.37 -24.38 5.30
N GLN A 187 18.50 -23.82 5.76
CA GLN A 187 18.56 -23.02 6.98
C GLN A 187 19.19 -21.65 6.71
N GLY A 188 18.73 -20.63 7.44
CA GLY A 188 19.38 -19.32 7.43
C GLY A 188 20.75 -19.34 8.10
N VAL A 189 21.70 -18.65 7.50
CA VAL A 189 23.02 -18.43 8.10
C VAL A 189 22.86 -17.60 9.37
N ARG A 190 23.55 -18.02 10.43
CA ARG A 190 23.62 -17.31 11.71
C ARG A 190 24.94 -16.54 11.81
N VAL A 191 24.86 -15.23 11.97
CA VAL A 191 26.03 -14.37 12.20
C VAL A 191 25.93 -13.71 13.56
N GLY A 192 26.63 -14.28 14.55
CA GLY A 192 26.46 -13.93 15.95
C GLY A 192 25.07 -14.32 16.45
N ARG A 193 24.27 -13.34 16.89
CA ARG A 193 22.89 -13.54 17.38
C ARG A 193 21.82 -13.37 16.29
N THR A 194 22.21 -12.96 15.09
CA THR A 194 21.29 -12.68 13.99
C THR A 194 21.19 -13.90 13.07
N VAL A 195 19.96 -14.37 12.84
CA VAL A 195 19.65 -15.30 11.76
C VAL A 195 19.19 -14.47 10.56
N LEU A 196 19.87 -14.63 9.42
CA LEU A 196 19.64 -13.81 8.23
C LEU A 196 18.31 -14.18 7.56
N MET A 197 18.16 -15.47 7.21
CA MET A 197 16.92 -16.06 6.68
C MET A 197 16.14 -16.76 7.80
N VAL A 198 15.08 -16.13 8.28
CA VAL A 198 14.29 -16.57 9.43
C VAL A 198 13.23 -17.57 8.99
N LYS A 199 13.06 -18.65 9.74
CA LYS A 199 11.98 -19.64 9.58
C LYS A 199 11.06 -19.73 10.80
N LYS A 200 11.54 -19.27 11.95
CA LYS A 200 10.77 -19.26 13.20
C LYS A 200 10.79 -17.88 13.83
N ARG A 201 9.66 -17.44 14.39
CA ARG A 201 9.56 -16.12 15.02
C ARG A 201 10.53 -15.99 16.21
N SER A 202 10.80 -17.07 16.93
CA SER A 202 11.81 -17.11 18.00
C SER A 202 13.26 -16.95 17.54
N GLU A 203 13.57 -17.04 16.25
CA GLU A 203 14.92 -16.75 15.72
C GLU A 203 15.20 -15.24 15.63
N ILE A 204 14.17 -14.41 15.72
CA ILE A 204 14.24 -12.94 15.66
C ILE A 204 14.69 -12.40 17.01
N VAL A 205 15.97 -12.57 17.32
CA VAL A 205 16.57 -12.18 18.61
C VAL A 205 17.40 -10.90 18.50
N ALA A 206 18.16 -10.74 17.41
CA ALA A 206 19.03 -9.60 17.20
C ALA A 206 19.03 -9.18 15.71
N PRO A 207 18.76 -7.90 15.40
CA PRO A 207 18.22 -6.87 16.29
C PRO A 207 16.84 -7.26 16.83
N ALA A 208 16.33 -6.51 17.80
CA ALA A 208 15.03 -6.77 18.41
C ALA A 208 13.93 -6.83 17.32
N PRO A 209 12.81 -7.55 17.55
CA PRO A 209 11.74 -7.68 16.56
C PRO A 209 11.23 -6.37 15.96
N ALA A 210 11.25 -5.27 16.72
CA ALA A 210 10.93 -3.92 16.26
C ALA A 210 11.83 -3.39 15.11
N TYR A 211 12.95 -4.03 14.82
CA TYR A 211 13.87 -3.63 13.75
C TYR A 211 13.95 -4.66 12.61
N ARG A 212 13.19 -5.76 12.69
CA ARG A 212 13.19 -6.81 11.67
C ARG A 212 11.95 -6.68 10.81
N LEU A 213 12.16 -6.32 9.55
CA LEU A 213 11.11 -6.03 8.59
C LEU A 213 10.41 -7.33 8.17
N VAL A 214 9.08 -7.31 8.14
CA VAL A 214 8.23 -8.44 7.73
C VAL A 214 7.52 -8.15 6.43
N PHE A 215 6.85 -7.00 6.33
CA PHE A 215 6.15 -6.59 5.11
C PHE A 215 6.55 -5.17 4.71
N LEU A 216 6.46 -4.89 3.42
CA LEU A 216 6.57 -3.54 2.88
C LEU A 216 5.66 -3.36 1.67
N ASP A 217 5.39 -2.10 1.33
CA ASP A 217 4.74 -1.71 0.07
C ASP A 217 5.78 -1.70 -1.06
N GLU A 218 5.94 -2.86 -1.70
CA GLU A 218 6.73 -3.03 -2.92
C GLU A 218 5.95 -2.56 -4.16
N GLY A 219 4.63 -2.49 -4.09
CA GLY A 219 3.84 -1.96 -5.17
C GLY A 219 3.74 -2.85 -6.40
N ARG A 220 4.39 -2.52 -7.54
CA ARG A 220 4.29 -3.34 -8.76
C ARG A 220 5.03 -4.65 -8.50
N ILE A 221 4.25 -5.67 -8.17
CA ILE A 221 4.75 -6.82 -7.42
C ILE A 221 5.69 -7.70 -8.24
N THR A 222 6.76 -8.16 -7.60
CA THR A 222 7.56 -9.32 -7.98
C THR A 222 6.92 -10.60 -7.44
N PRO A 223 7.05 -11.74 -8.13
CA PRO A 223 6.29 -12.93 -7.77
C PRO A 223 6.69 -13.55 -6.44
N ASP A 224 7.83 -13.18 -5.88
CA ASP A 224 8.44 -13.89 -4.77
C ASP A 224 8.27 -13.08 -3.47
N SER A 225 9.38 -12.56 -2.95
CA SER A 225 9.52 -11.70 -1.78
C SER A 225 10.37 -10.50 -2.18
N TYR A 226 10.18 -9.35 -1.52
CA TYR A 226 10.97 -8.16 -1.84
C TYR A 226 12.46 -8.41 -1.58
N ALA A 227 13.21 -8.50 -2.67
CA ALA A 227 14.61 -8.88 -2.67
C ALA A 227 15.51 -7.67 -2.41
N ILE A 228 16.55 -7.89 -1.62
CA ILE A 228 17.64 -6.93 -1.41
C ILE A 228 18.95 -7.68 -1.17
N HIS A 229 20.02 -7.22 -1.80
CA HIS A 229 21.34 -7.84 -1.64
C HIS A 229 21.78 -7.82 -0.17
N TYR A 230 22.62 -8.78 0.24
CA TYR A 230 23.21 -8.82 1.58
C TYR A 230 24.68 -8.40 1.61
N LEU A 231 25.45 -8.81 0.59
CA LEU A 231 26.91 -8.68 0.56
C LEU A 231 27.42 -7.39 -0.10
N VAL A 232 26.53 -6.60 -0.72
CA VAL A 232 26.88 -5.37 -1.45
C VAL A 232 25.83 -4.30 -1.23
N ALA A 233 26.21 -3.02 -1.19
CA ALA A 233 25.30 -1.88 -1.04
C ALA A 233 24.51 -1.61 -2.34
N GLN A 234 23.60 -2.52 -2.70
CA GLN A 234 22.86 -2.48 -3.97
C GLN A 234 21.42 -2.93 -3.75
N TRP A 235 20.49 -2.22 -4.38
CA TRP A 235 19.09 -2.63 -4.45
C TRP A 235 18.98 -3.83 -5.38
N TRP A 236 18.35 -4.93 -4.96
CA TRP A 236 17.97 -5.99 -5.91
C TRP A 236 16.65 -5.61 -6.54
N ASP A 237 15.60 -5.57 -5.71
CA ASP A 237 14.35 -4.93 -6.08
C ASP A 237 14.45 -3.43 -5.81
N PRO A 238 13.87 -2.62 -6.72
CA PRO A 238 14.02 -1.18 -6.64
C PRO A 238 13.36 -0.59 -5.38
N PRO A 239 13.82 0.58 -4.91
CA PRO A 239 13.22 1.27 -3.79
C PRO A 239 11.87 1.88 -4.19
N PHE A 240 10.77 1.15 -4.05
CA PHE A 240 9.47 1.67 -4.46
C PHE A 240 9.03 2.88 -3.63
N VAL A 241 8.54 3.91 -4.32
CA VAL A 241 8.08 5.19 -3.73
C VAL A 241 6.62 5.40 -4.06
N ARG A 242 5.73 4.89 -3.21
CA ARG A 242 4.28 5.06 -3.36
C ARG A 242 3.72 6.23 -2.55
N HIS A 243 4.27 6.45 -1.35
CA HIS A 243 3.79 7.47 -0.43
C HIS A 243 4.74 8.66 -0.39
N ALA A 244 4.45 9.68 -1.21
CA ALA A 244 5.27 10.88 -1.40
C ALA A 244 6.72 10.56 -1.83
N ASP A 245 7.66 10.54 -0.89
CA ASP A 245 9.09 10.28 -1.12
C ASP A 245 9.59 9.07 -0.31
N GLY A 246 8.71 8.11 -0.05
CA GLY A 246 9.03 6.99 0.82
C GLY A 246 8.14 5.76 0.63
N THR A 247 8.42 4.77 1.46
CA THR A 247 7.70 3.50 1.53
C THR A 247 7.15 3.25 2.92
N ASN A 248 6.15 2.40 2.98
CA ASN A 248 5.51 1.93 4.19
C ASN A 248 6.07 0.53 4.51
N VAL A 249 6.46 0.31 5.76
CA VAL A 249 7.04 -0.95 6.25
C VAL A 249 6.34 -1.44 7.52
N ALA A 250 6.43 -2.73 7.81
CA ALA A 250 5.98 -3.33 9.07
C ALA A 250 6.97 -4.35 9.62
N PHE A 251 7.02 -4.48 10.95
CA PHE A 251 8.08 -5.17 11.68
C PHE A 251 7.57 -6.35 12.50
N ALA A 252 8.49 -7.22 12.92
CA ALA A 252 8.16 -8.49 13.56
C ALA A 252 7.50 -8.39 14.94
N ASP A 253 7.48 -7.20 15.57
CA ASP A 253 6.71 -6.93 16.79
C ASP A 253 5.25 -6.48 16.54
N GLY A 254 4.85 -6.33 15.27
CA GLY A 254 3.50 -5.94 14.88
C GLY A 254 3.29 -4.45 14.65
N HIS A 255 4.31 -3.58 14.76
CA HIS A 255 4.14 -2.18 14.38
C HIS A 255 4.44 -1.94 12.89
N SER A 256 4.00 -0.77 12.41
CA SER A 256 4.22 -0.30 11.05
C SER A 256 4.73 1.14 11.07
N ASP A 257 5.61 1.49 10.15
CA ASP A 257 6.20 2.82 10.07
C ASP A 257 6.30 3.31 8.61
N TYR A 258 6.37 4.62 8.45
CA TYR A 258 6.64 5.26 7.15
C TYR A 258 8.10 5.68 7.07
N TRP A 259 8.80 5.15 6.07
CA TRP A 259 10.19 5.48 5.81
C TRP A 259 10.29 6.42 4.62
N LYS A 260 10.60 7.68 4.92
CA LYS A 260 11.03 8.65 3.91
C LYS A 260 12.48 8.35 3.52
N TYR A 261 12.73 8.21 2.21
CA TYR A 261 14.09 8.12 1.69
C TYR A 261 14.78 9.48 1.74
N LYS A 262 16.10 9.47 1.91
CA LYS A 262 16.91 10.69 1.94
C LYS A 262 17.53 10.99 0.58
N GLY A 263 18.01 9.95 -0.11
CA GLY A 263 18.72 10.06 -1.37
C GLY A 263 17.78 10.52 -2.47
N LYS A 264 18.10 11.65 -3.11
CA LYS A 264 17.35 12.10 -4.29
C LYS A 264 17.36 11.06 -5.40
N GLU A 265 18.47 10.38 -5.62
CA GLU A 265 18.59 9.30 -6.61
C GLU A 265 17.66 8.13 -6.27
N THR A 266 17.58 7.71 -5.00
CA THR A 266 16.65 6.68 -4.51
C THR A 266 15.21 7.06 -4.80
N ILE A 267 14.84 8.31 -4.50
CA ILE A 267 13.48 8.83 -4.72
C ILE A 267 13.15 8.89 -6.21
N ASP A 268 14.06 9.41 -7.03
CA ASP A 268 13.84 9.60 -8.47
C ASP A 268 13.73 8.25 -9.19
N ILE A 269 14.58 7.27 -8.82
CA ILE A 269 14.49 5.88 -9.30
C ILE A 269 13.15 5.28 -8.87
N GLY A 270 12.83 5.34 -7.58
CA GLY A 270 11.63 4.71 -7.00
C GLY A 270 10.29 5.23 -7.52
N LYS A 271 10.26 6.44 -8.09
CA LYS A 271 9.08 7.05 -8.72
C LYS A 271 8.89 6.65 -10.19
N GLN A 272 9.86 5.98 -10.80
CA GLN A 272 9.72 5.51 -12.17
C GLN A 272 8.58 4.48 -12.27
N PRO A 273 7.84 4.44 -13.40
CA PRO A 273 6.77 3.45 -13.57
C PRO A 273 7.26 1.99 -13.47
N ASN A 274 8.42 1.69 -14.05
CA ASN A 274 9.08 0.38 -13.99
C ASN A 274 10.55 0.61 -13.62
N PRO A 275 10.83 0.81 -12.33
CA PRO A 275 12.19 1.08 -11.88
C PRO A 275 13.09 -0.13 -12.13
N PRO A 276 14.37 0.08 -12.50
CA PRO A 276 15.27 -1.02 -12.81
C PRO A 276 15.63 -1.82 -11.55
N HIS A 277 15.65 -3.14 -11.68
CA HIS A 277 16.29 -4.02 -10.70
C HIS A 277 17.82 -3.83 -10.70
N ASN A 278 18.47 -4.26 -9.63
CA ASN A 278 19.94 -4.19 -9.48
C ASN A 278 20.50 -2.76 -9.54
N TYR A 279 19.76 -1.80 -8.99
CA TYR A 279 20.19 -0.40 -8.92
C TYR A 279 21.24 -0.18 -7.81
N THR A 280 22.39 0.39 -8.18
CA THR A 280 23.45 0.75 -7.23
C THR A 280 23.44 2.26 -6.99
N PRO A 281 23.13 2.72 -5.77
CA PRO A 281 23.23 4.13 -5.43
C PRO A 281 24.69 4.60 -5.41
N THR A 282 24.90 5.88 -5.70
CA THR A 282 26.25 6.49 -5.77
C THR A 282 26.45 7.60 -4.75
N THR A 283 25.37 8.13 -4.20
CA THR A 283 25.38 9.19 -3.18
C THR A 283 25.39 8.60 -1.78
N GLU A 284 25.93 9.35 -0.81
CA GLU A 284 25.96 8.93 0.60
C GLU A 284 24.55 8.65 1.14
N ASP A 285 23.59 9.53 0.86
CA ASP A 285 22.20 9.36 1.27
C ASP A 285 21.54 8.14 0.59
N GLY A 286 21.84 7.89 -0.69
CA GLY A 286 21.33 6.71 -1.41
C GLY A 286 21.90 5.40 -0.86
N ILE A 287 23.19 5.38 -0.52
CA ILE A 287 23.85 4.25 0.15
C ILE A 287 23.24 4.04 1.55
N ALA A 288 22.97 5.10 2.30
CA ALA A 288 22.32 5.01 3.61
C ALA A 288 20.88 4.46 3.50
N ASP A 289 20.13 4.83 2.46
CA ASP A 289 18.78 4.30 2.22
C ASP A 289 18.80 2.78 1.97
N VAL A 290 19.70 2.29 1.10
CA VAL A 290 19.80 0.84 0.83
C VAL A 290 20.29 0.08 2.06
N GLN A 291 21.28 0.61 2.78
CA GLN A 291 21.78 0.01 4.02
C GLN A 291 20.71 -0.09 5.11
N LYS A 292 19.87 0.95 5.24
CA LYS A 292 18.74 0.92 6.17
C LYS A 292 17.80 -0.24 5.85
N MET A 293 17.47 -0.45 4.57
CA MET A 293 16.63 -1.57 4.14
C MET A 293 17.33 -2.92 4.36
N GLN A 294 18.63 -3.02 4.04
CA GLN A 294 19.41 -4.24 4.27
C GLN A 294 19.45 -4.65 5.75
N VAL A 295 19.71 -3.69 6.64
CA VAL A 295 19.71 -3.94 8.09
C VAL A 295 18.33 -4.38 8.57
N ALA A 296 17.25 -3.84 8.02
CA ALA A 296 15.89 -4.25 8.38
C ALA A 296 15.56 -5.67 7.90
N THR A 297 15.91 -5.99 6.66
CA THR A 297 15.61 -7.27 6.00
C THR A 297 16.51 -8.41 6.47
N TRP A 298 17.79 -8.15 6.77
CA TRP A 298 18.75 -9.17 7.18
C TRP A 298 19.14 -9.10 8.66
N GLY A 299 18.81 -8.00 9.34
CA GLY A 299 19.20 -7.71 10.71
C GLY A 299 20.56 -7.04 10.85
N ARG A 300 21.39 -7.07 9.81
CA ARG A 300 22.74 -6.50 9.77
C ARG A 300 23.24 -6.38 8.34
N LEU A 301 24.33 -5.64 8.14
CA LEU A 301 25.07 -5.63 6.88
C LEU A 301 26.01 -6.84 6.78
N GLY A 302 26.26 -7.27 5.55
CA GLY A 302 27.14 -8.40 5.21
C GLY A 302 28.56 -8.02 4.81
N TYR A 303 28.90 -6.73 4.83
CA TYR A 303 30.19 -6.16 4.44
C TYR A 303 30.66 -5.10 5.45
#